data_AF-A0A957NGN7-F1
#
_entry.id   AF-A0A957NGN7-F1
#
_cell.length_a   1.000
_cell.length_b   1.000
_cell.length_c   1.000
_cell.angle_alpha   90.00
_cell.angle_beta   90.00
_cell.angle_gamma   90.00
#
_symmetry.space_group_name_H-M   'P 1'
#
loop_
_entity.id
_entity.type
_entity.pdbx_description
1 polymer ?
#
loop_
_entity_poly.entity_id
_entity_poly.type
_entity_poly.pdbx_seq_one_letter_code
_entity_poly.pdbx_strand_id
1 'polypeptide(L)'
;MVSKLPFVRFSLLLALLLVFALAACDSSSEPAEPAAEEAAAPAADTEAATEAEASSEEAEAPAAEAEAAAPTAADDYQASREACTAESPCWAAIVEDVPASFQEAPMLAEKVAAGELPPVEERLPSDPLVIQPAEMIGQYGGILRRAYTGPGDNQNIERWNNDHHIFWDTGATELRPRVIKAWESNEDASVWTFHLRDGMKWSDGAPFTADDYIFWYEHIVSNELLVPTPPFWMQWGGELAVMEKIDDTTFTITFAQPFPAWLEVLSTSTVAGHFNAGETGGGFVAPHHYLEQFHADFVGEEEANALAEEAGFENWYLHLLSKNNAHVNPELPVL
;
A
#
# COMPACT_ATOMS: atom_id res chain seq x y z
N MET A 1 53.00 -16.68 25.83
CA MET A 1 54.08 -17.61 25.42
C MET A 1 53.55 -18.36 24.20
N VAL A 2 53.73 -17.90 22.96
CA VAL A 2 54.94 -17.79 22.10
C VAL A 2 55.58 -19.15 21.74
N SER A 3 55.60 -19.40 20.41
CA SER A 3 56.62 -20.11 19.59
C SER A 3 56.05 -21.31 18.82
N LYS A 4 55.75 -21.21 17.49
CA LYS A 4 56.66 -21.31 16.30
C LYS A 4 57.26 -22.72 16.16
N LEU A 5 57.39 -23.44 15.02
CA LEU A 5 57.34 -23.28 13.54
C LEU A 5 57.50 -24.75 12.95
N PRO A 6 57.80 -25.08 11.66
CA PRO A 6 57.61 -24.47 10.32
C PRO A 6 56.87 -25.40 9.29
N PHE A 7 56.15 -24.89 8.29
CA PHE A 7 56.57 -24.49 6.91
C PHE A 7 57.16 -25.58 5.99
N VAL A 8 56.35 -26.09 5.04
CA VAL A 8 56.80 -26.61 3.73
C VAL A 8 55.83 -26.12 2.64
N ARG A 9 56.42 -25.63 1.55
CA ARG A 9 55.83 -24.94 0.38
C ARG A 9 55.15 -25.92 -0.57
N PHE A 10 54.03 -25.51 -1.18
CA PHE A 10 53.65 -25.95 -2.52
C PHE A 10 53.05 -24.78 -3.31
N SER A 11 53.75 -24.39 -4.37
CA SER A 11 53.30 -23.44 -5.38
C SER A 11 52.36 -24.14 -6.35
N LEU A 12 51.22 -23.54 -6.69
CA LEU A 12 50.67 -23.65 -8.04
C LEU A 12 49.82 -22.41 -8.33
N LEU A 13 50.29 -21.61 -9.29
CA LEU A 13 49.52 -20.57 -9.95
C LEU A 13 48.47 -21.24 -10.85
N LEU A 14 47.23 -20.76 -10.81
CA LEU A 14 46.43 -20.62 -12.02
C LEU A 14 45.42 -19.47 -11.84
N ALA A 15 45.64 -18.40 -12.60
CA ALA A 15 44.74 -17.28 -12.74
C ALA A 15 43.56 -17.68 -13.65
N LEU A 16 42.34 -17.31 -13.26
CA LEU A 16 41.22 -17.21 -14.20
C LEU A 16 40.76 -15.76 -14.24
N LEU A 17 41.02 -15.13 -15.38
CA LEU A 17 40.69 -13.77 -15.73
C LEU A 17 39.18 -13.63 -16.01
N LEU A 18 38.58 -12.61 -15.40
CA LEU A 18 37.35 -11.97 -15.88
C LEU A 18 37.54 -11.47 -17.32
N VAL A 19 36.61 -11.83 -18.21
CA VAL A 19 36.47 -11.20 -19.53
C VAL A 19 35.05 -10.63 -19.61
N PHE A 20 34.93 -9.33 -19.35
CA PHE A 20 33.81 -8.51 -19.81
C PHE A 20 34.07 -8.15 -21.28
N ALA A 21 33.21 -8.60 -22.19
CA ALA A 21 33.20 -8.15 -23.57
C ALA A 21 32.09 -7.09 -23.74
N LEU A 22 32.50 -5.81 -23.67
CA LEU A 22 31.75 -4.69 -24.24
C LEU A 22 31.93 -4.73 -25.76
N ALA A 23 30.87 -5.07 -26.49
CA ALA A 23 30.80 -4.89 -27.92
C ALA A 23 30.01 -3.61 -28.21
N ALA A 24 30.72 -2.51 -28.41
CA ALA A 24 30.22 -1.34 -29.11
C ALA A 24 30.44 -1.57 -30.61
N CYS A 25 29.35 -1.73 -31.36
CA CYS A 25 29.34 -1.53 -32.80
C CYS A 25 28.32 -0.43 -33.11
N ASP A 26 28.88 0.71 -33.48
CA ASP A 26 28.29 1.81 -34.20
C ASP A 26 27.75 1.32 -35.57
N SER A 27 26.45 1.47 -35.80
CA SER A 27 25.89 1.51 -37.16
C SER A 27 24.54 2.22 -37.15
N SER A 28 24.60 3.51 -37.47
CA SER A 28 23.63 4.27 -38.28
C SER A 28 22.49 3.44 -38.91
N SER A 29 21.25 3.74 -38.51
CA SER A 29 20.11 3.87 -39.43
C SER A 29 18.87 4.38 -38.66
N GLU A 30 18.54 5.66 -38.86
CA GLU A 30 17.22 6.21 -38.54
C GLU A 30 16.15 5.61 -39.48
N PRO A 31 14.99 5.16 -38.97
CA PRO A 31 13.80 4.96 -39.77
C PRO A 31 12.99 6.26 -39.87
N ALA A 32 12.56 6.55 -41.09
CA ALA A 32 11.91 7.77 -41.53
C ALA A 32 10.58 8.11 -40.82
N GLU A 33 10.40 9.41 -40.51
CA GLU A 33 9.10 10.03 -40.27
C GLU A 33 8.21 9.94 -41.53
N PRO A 34 6.92 9.58 -41.40
CA PRO A 34 5.93 9.89 -42.44
C PRO A 34 5.47 11.35 -42.32
N ALA A 35 5.52 12.03 -43.46
CA ALA A 35 5.15 13.41 -43.68
C ALA A 35 3.75 13.77 -43.15
N ALA A 36 3.69 14.89 -42.43
CA ALA A 36 2.46 15.61 -42.14
C ALA A 36 1.94 16.26 -43.43
N GLU A 37 0.71 15.93 -43.82
CA GLU A 37 -0.02 16.61 -44.88
C GLU A 37 -0.83 17.77 -44.24
N GLU A 38 -0.42 18.97 -44.61
CA GLU A 38 -1.01 20.26 -44.26
C GLU A 38 -2.33 20.44 -45.02
N ALA A 39 -3.45 20.47 -44.31
CA ALA A 39 -4.74 20.88 -44.87
C ALA A 39 -5.12 22.25 -44.29
N ALA A 40 -5.06 23.26 -45.17
CA ALA A 40 -5.28 24.66 -44.91
C ALA A 40 -6.68 25.01 -44.37
N ALA A 41 -6.71 26.04 -43.53
CA ALA A 41 -7.89 26.75 -43.06
C ALA A 41 -8.67 27.44 -44.21
N PRO A 42 -9.87 27.95 -43.90
CA PRO A 42 -10.07 29.37 -44.14
C PRO A 42 -10.60 30.13 -42.91
N ALA A 43 -10.07 31.34 -42.76
CA ALA A 43 -10.50 32.35 -41.82
C ALA A 43 -11.84 33.00 -42.22
N ALA A 44 -12.58 33.47 -41.22
CA ALA A 44 -13.45 34.64 -41.35
C ALA A 44 -13.57 35.34 -39.99
N ASP A 45 -13.41 36.65 -40.04
CA ASP A 45 -13.41 37.64 -38.96
C ASP A 45 -14.65 37.62 -38.04
N THR A 46 -14.56 38.17 -36.83
CA THR A 46 -15.08 39.52 -36.50
C THR A 46 -15.07 39.80 -34.98
N GLU A 47 -14.51 40.98 -34.66
CA GLU A 47 -14.71 41.89 -33.51
C GLU A 47 -14.38 41.51 -32.06
N ALA A 48 -13.40 42.27 -31.54
CA ALA A 48 -13.18 42.58 -30.15
C ALA A 48 -14.22 43.58 -29.61
N ALA A 49 -14.56 43.48 -28.32
CA ALA A 49 -15.03 44.62 -27.53
C ALA A 49 -14.72 44.45 -26.03
N THR A 50 -13.75 45.25 -25.60
CA THR A 50 -13.70 46.05 -24.36
C THR A 50 -13.68 45.39 -22.98
N GLU A 51 -12.52 45.60 -22.33
CA GLU A 51 -12.29 45.65 -20.88
C GLU A 51 -13.21 46.65 -20.16
N ALA A 52 -13.51 46.34 -18.90
CA ALA A 52 -13.80 47.33 -17.88
C ALA A 52 -13.22 46.85 -16.54
N GLU A 53 -12.09 47.46 -16.15
CA GLU A 53 -11.55 47.43 -14.79
C GLU A 53 -12.54 48.08 -13.81
N ALA A 54 -12.70 47.47 -12.64
CA ALA A 54 -13.20 48.16 -11.46
C ALA A 54 -12.35 47.76 -10.25
N SER A 55 -11.59 48.75 -9.78
CA SER A 55 -10.79 48.77 -8.57
C SER A 55 -11.66 48.66 -7.31
N SER A 56 -11.17 47.95 -6.29
CA SER A 56 -11.58 48.20 -4.90
C SER A 56 -10.42 47.96 -3.94
N GLU A 57 -10.08 49.04 -3.24
CA GLU A 57 -9.18 49.27 -2.10
C GLU A 57 -8.93 48.10 -1.13
N GLU A 58 -7.63 47.95 -0.84
CA GLU A 58 -7.02 47.28 0.32
C GLU A 58 -7.43 47.95 1.65
N ALA A 59 -7.78 47.13 2.64
CA ALA A 59 -7.77 47.51 4.05
C ALA A 59 -7.04 46.42 4.83
N GLU A 60 -5.85 46.75 5.33
CA GLU A 60 -4.95 45.85 6.06
C GLU A 60 -5.16 45.98 7.59
N ALA A 61 -5.30 44.84 8.27
CA ALA A 61 -5.19 44.69 9.73
C ALA A 61 -4.79 43.23 10.05
N PRO A 62 -4.12 42.95 11.19
CA PRO A 62 -2.85 42.22 11.21
C PRO A 62 -2.95 40.69 11.30
N ALA A 63 -1.83 40.07 10.91
CA ALA A 63 -1.56 38.64 10.79
C ALA A 63 -1.87 37.81 12.05
N ALA A 64 -2.69 36.78 11.87
CA ALA A 64 -2.66 35.55 12.64
C ALA A 64 -2.02 34.48 11.74
N GLU A 65 -1.12 33.65 12.31
CA GLU A 65 -0.49 32.51 11.63
C GLU A 65 -1.59 31.62 11.03
N ALA A 66 -1.68 31.61 9.71
CA ALA A 66 -2.60 30.77 8.97
C ALA A 66 -1.91 29.42 8.71
N GLU A 67 -2.48 28.35 9.27
CA GLU A 67 -2.34 27.01 8.71
C GLU A 67 -2.64 27.09 7.21
N ALA A 68 -1.68 26.64 6.40
CA ALA A 68 -1.77 26.73 4.96
C ALA A 68 -2.83 25.76 4.44
N ALA A 69 -4.05 26.26 4.24
CA ALA A 69 -5.10 25.55 3.50
C ALA A 69 -4.64 25.30 2.06
N ALA A 70 -4.87 24.08 1.55
CA ALA A 70 -4.48 23.70 0.20
C ALA A 70 -5.24 24.51 -0.86
N PRO A 71 -4.59 24.93 -1.96
CA PRO A 71 -5.19 25.78 -2.98
C PRO A 71 -6.29 25.08 -3.80
N THR A 72 -7.32 25.84 -4.18
CA THR A 72 -8.52 25.36 -4.89
C THR A 72 -8.57 25.69 -6.39
N ALA A 73 -7.61 26.46 -6.92
CA ALA A 73 -7.54 26.86 -8.34
C ALA A 73 -6.19 26.52 -9.00
N ALA A 74 -6.17 26.38 -10.33
CA ALA A 74 -4.99 26.00 -11.11
C ALA A 74 -3.86 27.07 -11.12
N ASP A 75 -4.19 28.34 -10.91
CA ASP A 75 -3.20 29.43 -10.84
C ASP A 75 -2.45 29.42 -9.49
N ASP A 76 -3.14 29.01 -8.41
CA ASP A 76 -2.54 28.82 -7.10
C ASP A 76 -1.58 27.60 -7.06
N TYR A 77 -1.75 26.65 -7.98
CA TYR A 77 -0.91 25.45 -8.11
C TYR A 77 0.50 25.76 -8.66
N GLN A 78 0.65 26.67 -9.63
CA GLN A 78 2.00 27.03 -10.10
C GLN A 78 2.77 27.79 -9.01
N ALA A 79 2.09 28.69 -8.29
CA ALA A 79 2.69 29.43 -7.18
C ALA A 79 3.09 28.51 -6.00
N SER A 80 2.28 27.51 -5.66
CA SER A 80 2.62 26.53 -4.62
C SER A 80 3.82 25.66 -5.02
N ARG A 81 3.88 25.22 -6.29
CA ARG A 81 5.00 24.44 -6.84
C ARG A 81 6.31 25.22 -6.87
N GLU A 82 6.28 26.51 -7.18
CA GLU A 82 7.47 27.39 -7.15
C GLU A 82 7.99 27.63 -5.73
N ALA A 83 7.13 27.52 -4.72
CA ALA A 83 7.51 27.63 -3.31
C ALA A 83 8.13 26.34 -2.74
N CYS A 84 7.90 25.18 -3.37
CA CYS A 84 8.50 23.92 -2.96
C CYS A 84 10.01 23.93 -3.24
N THR A 85 10.84 23.59 -2.26
CA THR A 85 12.29 23.47 -2.42
C THR A 85 12.77 22.08 -2.00
N ALA A 86 14.02 21.74 -2.32
CA ALA A 86 14.62 20.50 -1.82
C ALA A 86 14.66 20.45 -0.27
N GLU A 87 14.77 21.60 0.39
CA GLU A 87 14.80 21.75 1.85
C GLU A 87 13.41 21.87 2.48
N SER A 88 12.37 22.12 1.66
CA SER A 88 10.97 22.24 2.07
C SER A 88 10.07 21.68 0.97
N PRO A 89 10.01 20.35 0.82
CA PRO A 89 9.21 19.72 -0.22
C PRO A 89 7.71 19.79 0.13
N CYS A 90 6.87 20.02 -0.88
CA CYS A 90 5.42 19.95 -0.73
C CYS A 90 4.95 18.49 -0.79
N TRP A 91 5.30 17.71 0.23
CA TRP A 91 4.80 16.33 0.34
C TRP A 91 3.41 16.30 0.95
N ALA A 92 2.69 15.21 0.68
CA ALA A 92 1.42 14.97 1.35
C ALA A 92 1.65 14.83 2.86
N ALA A 93 0.72 15.36 3.64
CA ALA A 93 0.74 15.29 5.09
C ALA A 93 -0.53 14.60 5.61
N ILE A 94 -0.41 13.88 6.71
CA ILE A 94 -1.59 13.45 7.48
C ILE A 94 -1.98 14.63 8.36
N VAL A 95 -3.26 14.97 8.40
CA VAL A 95 -3.82 16.01 9.25
C VAL A 95 -4.85 15.40 10.20
N GLU A 96 -5.00 15.98 11.39
CA GLU A 96 -5.91 15.47 12.42
C GLU A 96 -7.36 15.97 12.26
N ASP A 97 -7.55 17.05 11.49
CA ASP A 97 -8.86 17.66 11.30
C ASP A 97 -9.74 16.84 10.34
N VAL A 98 -10.68 16.09 10.92
CA VAL A 98 -11.70 15.37 10.17
C VAL A 98 -12.75 16.34 9.62
N PRO A 99 -13.01 16.37 8.29
CA PRO A 99 -14.05 17.22 7.72
C PRO A 99 -15.45 16.92 8.27
N ALA A 100 -16.26 17.96 8.45
CA ALA A 100 -17.64 17.83 8.93
C ALA A 100 -18.61 17.18 7.91
N SER A 101 -18.19 17.04 6.65
CA SER A 101 -18.98 16.44 5.57
C SER A 101 -18.07 15.78 4.55
N PHE A 102 -18.54 14.72 3.91
CA PHE A 102 -17.77 13.96 2.92
C PHE A 102 -18.36 14.08 1.52
N GLN A 103 -17.49 13.94 0.52
CA GLN A 103 -17.88 13.80 -0.87
C GLN A 103 -17.50 12.41 -1.36
N GLU A 104 -18.09 11.97 -2.47
CA GLU A 104 -17.77 10.70 -3.10
C GLU A 104 -17.68 10.85 -4.62
N ALA A 105 -17.01 9.90 -5.27
CA ALA A 105 -16.91 9.89 -6.71
C ALA A 105 -18.31 9.79 -7.35
N PRO A 106 -18.58 10.48 -8.50
CA PRO A 106 -19.90 10.47 -9.13
C PRO A 106 -20.46 9.07 -9.41
N MET A 107 -19.61 8.13 -9.81
CA MET A 107 -20.00 6.73 -10.04
C MET A 107 -20.48 6.00 -8.78
N LEU A 108 -20.03 6.42 -7.58
CA LEU A 108 -20.49 5.87 -6.32
C LEU A 108 -21.80 6.53 -5.90
N ALA A 109 -21.92 7.84 -6.07
CA ALA A 109 -23.17 8.56 -5.84
C ALA A 109 -24.33 8.01 -6.69
N GLU A 110 -24.07 7.60 -7.94
CA GLU A 110 -25.06 6.91 -8.78
C GLU A 110 -25.52 5.58 -8.18
N LYS A 111 -24.60 4.79 -7.61
CA LYS A 111 -24.94 3.54 -6.91
C LYS A 111 -25.71 3.77 -5.61
N VAL A 112 -25.36 4.82 -4.86
CA VAL A 112 -26.12 5.23 -3.67
C VAL A 112 -27.53 5.65 -4.05
N ALA A 113 -27.69 6.46 -5.10
CA ALA A 113 -29.00 6.85 -5.60
C ALA A 113 -29.84 5.66 -6.11
N ALA A 114 -29.18 4.62 -6.63
CA ALA A 114 -29.82 3.36 -7.03
C ALA A 114 -30.16 2.43 -5.85
N GLY A 115 -29.66 2.72 -4.64
CA GLY A 115 -29.82 1.84 -3.47
C GLY A 115 -28.91 0.60 -3.49
N GLU A 116 -27.89 0.59 -4.35
CA GLU A 116 -26.91 -0.50 -4.49
C GLU A 116 -25.72 -0.33 -3.54
N LEU A 117 -25.54 0.85 -2.97
CA LEU A 117 -24.43 1.19 -2.09
C LEU A 117 -24.91 2.08 -0.92
N PRO A 118 -24.44 1.87 0.32
CA PRO A 118 -24.68 2.81 1.42
C PRO A 118 -24.04 4.19 1.16
N PRO A 119 -24.59 5.27 1.75
CA PRO A 119 -24.01 6.60 1.66
C PRO A 119 -22.59 6.64 2.24
N VAL A 120 -21.79 7.63 1.81
CA VAL A 120 -20.37 7.71 2.15
C VAL A 120 -20.11 7.75 3.66
N GLU A 121 -20.98 8.40 4.43
CA GLU A 121 -20.90 8.51 5.89
C GLU A 121 -21.05 7.16 6.60
N GLU A 122 -21.78 6.20 6.00
CA GLU A 122 -21.93 4.85 6.54
C GLU A 122 -20.79 3.92 6.11
N ARG A 123 -20.10 4.26 5.01
CA ARG A 123 -18.97 3.49 4.48
C ARG A 123 -17.66 3.82 5.17
N LEU A 124 -17.42 5.09 5.48
CA LEU A 124 -16.20 5.54 6.16
C LEU A 124 -16.13 5.05 7.63
N PRO A 125 -14.92 4.88 8.18
CA PRO A 125 -14.72 4.72 9.61
C PRO A 125 -15.05 6.03 10.36
N SER A 126 -15.18 5.96 11.68
CA SER A 126 -15.49 7.13 12.51
C SER A 126 -14.37 8.18 12.53
N ASP A 127 -13.14 7.75 12.28
CA ASP A 127 -11.91 8.55 12.29
C ASP A 127 -11.08 8.23 11.03
N PRO A 128 -11.51 8.69 9.84
CA PRO A 128 -10.84 8.36 8.59
C PRO A 128 -9.45 9.01 8.51
N LEU A 129 -8.52 8.36 7.81
CA LEU A 129 -7.22 8.95 7.51
C LEU A 129 -7.40 10.19 6.62
N VAL A 130 -7.11 11.37 7.14
CA VAL A 130 -7.19 12.63 6.40
C VAL A 130 -5.82 12.99 5.83
N ILE A 131 -5.76 13.16 4.52
CA ILE A 131 -4.52 13.46 3.80
C ILE A 131 -4.63 14.85 3.18
N GLN A 132 -3.76 15.76 3.60
CA GLN A 132 -3.48 16.98 2.86
C GLN A 132 -2.71 16.61 1.59
N PRO A 133 -3.22 16.94 0.40
CA PRO A 133 -2.53 16.67 -0.85
C PRO A 133 -1.20 17.42 -0.95
N ALA A 134 -0.22 16.78 -1.59
CA ALA A 134 1.07 17.37 -1.92
C ALA A 134 0.96 18.64 -2.78
N GLU A 135 -0.03 18.68 -3.67
CA GLU A 135 -0.14 19.73 -4.69
C GLU A 135 -1.43 20.54 -4.54
N MET A 136 -2.58 19.89 -4.71
CA MET A 136 -3.90 20.52 -4.62
C MET A 136 -4.98 19.49 -4.31
N ILE A 137 -6.16 19.96 -3.92
CA ILE A 137 -7.35 19.10 -3.76
C ILE A 137 -7.70 18.51 -5.13
N GLY A 138 -7.70 17.17 -5.21
CA GLY A 138 -7.95 16.44 -6.44
C GLY A 138 -9.41 16.51 -6.91
N GLN A 139 -9.62 16.17 -8.18
CA GLN A 139 -10.96 16.01 -8.77
C GLN A 139 -11.24 14.52 -9.01
N TYR A 140 -12.47 14.08 -8.77
CA TYR A 140 -12.86 12.69 -9.02
C TYR A 140 -12.92 12.37 -10.52
N GLY A 141 -12.53 11.14 -10.87
CA GLY A 141 -12.74 10.54 -12.18
C GLY A 141 -11.46 10.33 -13.00
N GLY A 142 -11.66 9.86 -14.24
CA GLY A 142 -10.59 9.52 -15.18
C GLY A 142 -10.18 8.04 -15.17
N ILE A 143 -9.29 7.68 -16.09
CA ILE A 143 -8.71 6.33 -16.20
C ILE A 143 -7.20 6.47 -16.28
N LEU A 144 -6.49 5.97 -15.27
CA LEU A 144 -5.04 5.88 -15.28
C LEU A 144 -4.61 4.67 -16.12
N ARG A 145 -4.15 4.92 -17.35
CA ARG A 145 -3.65 3.86 -18.24
C ARG A 145 -2.19 3.54 -17.92
N ARG A 146 -1.91 2.26 -17.66
CA ARG A 146 -0.59 1.77 -17.27
C ARG A 146 -0.15 0.61 -18.16
N ALA A 147 1.16 0.38 -18.21
CA ALA A 147 1.74 -0.79 -18.86
C ALA A 147 2.08 -1.84 -17.80
N TYR A 148 1.78 -3.10 -18.12
CA TYR A 148 2.04 -4.25 -17.27
C TYR A 148 2.80 -5.29 -18.09
N THR A 149 3.85 -5.88 -17.52
CA THR A 149 4.69 -6.83 -18.28
C THR A 149 4.18 -8.27 -18.25
N GLY A 150 3.09 -8.52 -17.52
CA GLY A 150 2.39 -9.80 -17.43
C GLY A 150 2.17 -10.23 -15.98
N PRO A 151 1.55 -11.40 -15.75
CA PRO A 151 1.13 -11.84 -14.41
C PRO A 151 2.24 -11.88 -13.35
N GLY A 152 3.52 -12.01 -13.72
CA GLY A 152 4.64 -12.02 -12.76
C GLY A 152 5.13 -10.64 -12.31
N ASP A 153 4.56 -9.55 -12.82
CA ASP A 153 4.94 -8.16 -12.49
C ASP A 153 4.26 -7.67 -11.19
N ASN A 154 4.20 -8.53 -10.17
CA ASN A 154 3.41 -8.34 -8.94
C ASN A 154 3.67 -6.98 -8.26
N GLN A 155 4.93 -6.54 -8.25
CA GLN A 155 5.36 -5.26 -7.65
C GLN A 155 4.76 -4.02 -8.36
N ASN A 156 4.40 -4.13 -9.63
CA ASN A 156 3.77 -3.04 -10.37
C ASN A 156 2.28 -2.88 -10.00
N ILE A 157 1.60 -3.97 -9.60
CA ILE A 157 0.26 -3.94 -9.00
C ILE A 157 0.33 -3.47 -7.54
N GLU A 158 1.21 -4.08 -6.75
CA GLU A 158 1.30 -3.84 -5.30
C GLU A 158 1.55 -2.36 -4.97
N ARG A 159 2.48 -1.69 -5.66
CA ARG A 159 2.81 -0.28 -5.39
C ARG A 159 1.64 0.70 -5.53
N TRP A 160 0.59 0.30 -6.23
CA TRP A 160 -0.60 1.14 -6.48
C TRP A 160 -1.79 0.78 -5.62
N ASN A 161 -2.00 -0.51 -5.35
CA ASN A 161 -3.10 -0.93 -4.47
C ASN A 161 -2.70 -0.74 -3.01
N ASN A 162 -1.46 -1.10 -2.67
CA ASN A 162 -0.77 -0.88 -1.42
C ASN A 162 -1.66 -1.25 -0.21
N ASP A 163 -1.46 -2.37 0.44
CA ASP A 163 -2.23 -2.78 1.62
C ASP A 163 -1.36 -2.82 2.88
N HIS A 164 -0.38 -1.92 2.95
CA HIS A 164 0.48 -1.76 4.13
C HIS A 164 -0.33 -1.32 5.37
N HIS A 165 0.11 -1.77 6.53
CA HIS A 165 -0.54 -1.47 7.81
C HIS A 165 -0.17 -0.09 8.35
N ILE A 166 1.06 0.34 8.09
CA ILE A 166 1.66 1.66 8.37
C ILE A 166 2.58 2.01 7.19
N PHE A 167 2.90 3.29 6.96
CA PHE A 167 3.78 3.69 5.85
C PHE A 167 4.87 4.66 6.29
N TRP A 168 5.98 4.68 5.55
CA TRP A 168 6.95 5.77 5.62
C TRP A 168 6.39 7.01 4.94
N ASP A 169 6.57 8.18 5.55
CA ASP A 169 6.41 9.44 4.85
C ASP A 169 7.25 9.48 3.56
N THR A 170 6.95 10.41 2.65
CA THR A 170 7.65 10.47 1.36
C THR A 170 9.17 10.65 1.51
N GLY A 171 9.64 11.23 2.61
CA GLY A 171 11.06 11.37 2.92
C GLY A 171 11.72 10.15 3.57
N ALA A 172 10.96 9.12 3.92
CA ALA A 172 11.41 7.99 4.73
C ALA A 172 12.12 8.41 6.03
N THR A 173 11.56 9.43 6.67
CA THR A 173 12.02 10.02 7.94
C THR A 173 11.12 9.62 9.11
N GLU A 174 9.84 9.38 8.86
CA GLU A 174 8.84 9.10 9.89
C GLU A 174 7.86 8.03 9.45
N LEU A 175 7.49 7.17 10.41
CA LEU A 175 6.42 6.19 10.25
C LEU A 175 5.06 6.83 10.52
N ARG A 176 4.11 6.56 9.64
CA ARG A 176 2.79 7.19 9.61
C ARG A 176 1.65 6.16 9.65
N PRO A 177 0.53 6.50 10.32
CA PRO A 177 -0.66 5.66 10.36
C PRO A 177 -1.21 5.31 8.98
N ARG A 178 -1.66 4.06 8.79
CA ARG A 178 -2.40 3.64 7.58
C ARG A 178 -3.68 2.91 7.89
N VAL A 179 -3.68 1.58 7.92
CA VAL A 179 -4.79 0.75 8.41
C VAL A 179 -4.76 0.74 9.94
N ILE A 180 -3.56 0.56 10.50
CA ILE A 180 -3.27 0.75 11.92
C ILE A 180 -3.16 2.25 12.18
N LYS A 181 -3.95 2.76 13.13
CA LYS A 181 -3.99 4.19 13.46
C LYS A 181 -2.91 4.61 14.45
N ALA A 182 -2.56 3.71 15.38
CA ALA A 182 -1.59 3.97 16.43
C ALA A 182 -0.98 2.66 16.92
N TRP A 183 0.18 2.76 17.55
CA TRP A 183 0.93 1.64 18.09
C TRP A 183 1.76 2.10 19.28
N GLU A 184 2.09 1.16 20.16
CA GLU A 184 2.93 1.39 21.32
C GLU A 184 3.68 0.11 21.70
N SER A 185 4.90 0.25 22.23
CA SER A 185 5.68 -0.87 22.74
C SER A 185 5.75 -0.84 24.27
N ASN A 186 6.01 -2.00 24.87
CA ASN A 186 6.54 -2.04 26.23
C ASN A 186 7.99 -1.50 26.29
N GLU A 187 8.57 -1.44 27.49
CA GLU A 187 9.88 -0.79 27.74
C GLU A 187 11.05 -1.41 26.94
N ASP A 188 11.00 -2.70 26.63
CA ASP A 188 12.07 -3.41 25.92
C ASP A 188 11.74 -3.75 24.46
N ALA A 189 10.58 -3.31 23.96
CA ALA A 189 10.08 -3.61 22.62
C ALA A 189 9.93 -5.12 22.30
N SER A 190 9.62 -5.94 23.31
CA SER A 190 9.20 -7.33 23.12
C SER A 190 7.70 -7.49 22.91
N VAL A 191 6.89 -6.52 23.35
CA VAL A 191 5.44 -6.51 23.16
C VAL A 191 5.02 -5.22 22.47
N TRP A 192 4.23 -5.35 21.41
CA TRP A 192 3.64 -4.23 20.68
C TRP A 192 2.12 -4.31 20.72
N THR A 193 1.47 -3.20 21.03
CA THR A 193 0.01 -3.06 20.99
C THR A 193 -0.35 -2.19 19.80
N PHE A 194 -1.33 -2.64 19.01
CA PHE A 194 -1.79 -1.98 17.80
C PHE A 194 -3.25 -1.57 17.94
N HIS A 195 -3.57 -0.38 17.44
CA HIS A 195 -4.90 0.20 17.48
C HIS A 195 -5.41 0.44 16.05
N LEU A 196 -6.62 -0.01 15.78
CA LEU A 196 -7.35 0.15 14.53
C LEU A 196 -8.32 1.34 14.63
N ARG A 197 -8.86 1.77 13.49
CA ARG A 197 -9.97 2.73 13.44
C ARG A 197 -11.28 2.00 13.62
N ASP A 198 -12.19 2.61 14.38
CA ASP A 198 -13.52 2.08 14.55
C ASP A 198 -14.35 2.23 13.27
N GLY A 199 -15.14 1.20 12.95
CA GLY A 199 -16.02 1.17 11.78
C GLY A 199 -15.35 0.96 10.43
N MET A 200 -14.07 0.55 10.38
CA MET A 200 -13.41 0.14 9.13
C MET A 200 -14.14 -1.06 8.51
N LYS A 201 -14.08 -1.15 7.18
CA LYS A 201 -14.74 -2.19 6.40
C LYS A 201 -13.84 -2.64 5.27
N TRP A 202 -13.94 -3.93 4.94
CA TRP A 202 -13.44 -4.51 3.71
C TRP A 202 -14.19 -3.95 2.49
N SER A 203 -13.63 -4.12 1.29
CA SER A 203 -14.22 -3.63 0.04
C SER A 203 -15.61 -4.17 -0.30
N ASP A 204 -16.00 -5.31 0.28
CA ASP A 204 -17.32 -5.92 0.17
C ASP A 204 -18.32 -5.42 1.24
N GLY A 205 -17.86 -4.56 2.16
CA GLY A 205 -18.65 -3.97 3.23
C GLY A 205 -18.63 -4.75 4.55
N ALA A 206 -17.97 -5.92 4.61
CA ALA A 206 -17.80 -6.64 5.88
C ALA A 206 -16.96 -5.80 6.86
N PRO A 207 -17.23 -5.86 8.18
CA PRO A 207 -16.41 -5.17 9.17
C PRO A 207 -14.94 -5.61 9.11
N PHE A 208 -14.02 -4.66 9.22
CA PHE A 208 -12.59 -4.92 9.37
C PHE A 208 -12.19 -4.69 10.83
N THR A 209 -11.69 -5.73 11.50
CA THR A 209 -11.44 -5.73 12.95
C THR A 209 -10.14 -6.46 13.30
N ALA A 210 -9.81 -6.49 14.59
CA ALA A 210 -8.71 -7.32 15.10
C ALA A 210 -8.88 -8.82 14.76
N ASP A 211 -10.10 -9.30 14.52
CA ASP A 211 -10.34 -10.71 14.15
C ASP A 211 -9.68 -11.08 12.82
N ASP A 212 -9.52 -10.15 11.88
CA ASP A 212 -8.82 -10.39 10.61
C ASP A 212 -7.31 -10.65 10.81
N TYR A 213 -6.71 -10.00 11.82
CA TYR A 213 -5.31 -10.19 12.19
C TYR A 213 -5.12 -11.51 12.95
N ILE A 214 -6.04 -11.81 13.87
CA ILE A 214 -6.00 -13.05 14.65
C ILE A 214 -6.29 -14.27 13.77
N PHE A 215 -7.23 -14.18 12.84
CA PHE A 215 -7.48 -15.24 11.86
C PHE A 215 -6.23 -15.53 11.03
N TRP A 216 -5.57 -14.49 10.50
CA TRP A 216 -4.32 -14.67 9.78
C TRP A 216 -3.25 -15.33 10.65
N TYR A 217 -3.13 -14.92 11.91
CA TYR A 217 -2.18 -15.50 12.85
C TYR A 217 -2.47 -16.98 13.13
N GLU A 218 -3.68 -17.31 13.59
CA GLU A 218 -4.05 -18.64 14.09
C GLU A 218 -4.20 -19.66 12.96
N HIS A 219 -4.82 -19.27 11.85
CA HIS A 219 -5.23 -20.22 10.81
C HIS A 219 -4.34 -20.18 9.56
N ILE A 220 -3.61 -19.10 9.30
CA ILE A 220 -2.75 -19.01 8.11
C ILE A 220 -1.28 -19.19 8.48
N VAL A 221 -0.66 -18.21 9.15
CA VAL A 221 0.80 -18.21 9.34
C VAL A 221 1.28 -19.27 10.33
N SER A 222 0.43 -19.67 11.28
CA SER A 222 0.72 -20.75 12.23
C SER A 222 0.42 -22.15 11.69
N ASN A 223 -0.23 -22.27 10.53
CA ASN A 223 -0.62 -23.54 9.96
C ASN A 223 0.50 -24.09 9.05
N GLU A 224 1.16 -25.17 9.48
CA GLU A 224 2.30 -25.75 8.76
C GLU A 224 1.97 -26.29 7.35
N LEU A 225 0.70 -26.55 7.03
CA LEU A 225 0.28 -26.94 5.68
C LEU A 225 0.25 -25.74 4.73
N LEU A 226 -0.11 -24.56 5.23
CA LEU A 226 -0.16 -23.31 4.47
C LEU A 226 1.20 -22.63 4.44
N VAL A 227 1.84 -22.52 5.61
CA VAL A 227 3.12 -21.85 5.82
C VAL A 227 4.08 -22.80 6.55
N PRO A 228 4.75 -23.71 5.83
CA PRO A 228 5.68 -24.67 6.43
C PRO A 228 6.88 -24.02 7.14
N THR A 229 7.20 -22.78 6.76
CA THR A 229 8.27 -22.00 7.40
C THR A 229 7.77 -20.58 7.59
N PRO A 230 7.32 -20.24 8.81
CA PRO A 230 6.86 -18.89 9.12
C PRO A 230 7.96 -17.85 8.83
N PRO A 231 7.58 -16.63 8.45
CA PRO A 231 8.54 -15.61 8.06
C PRO A 231 9.41 -15.19 9.25
N PHE A 232 10.65 -14.76 8.97
CA PHE A 232 11.63 -14.41 10.01
C PHE A 232 11.10 -13.37 11.00
N TRP A 233 10.26 -12.45 10.52
CA TRP A 233 9.70 -11.37 11.33
C TRP A 233 8.62 -11.86 12.29
N MET A 234 7.94 -12.98 11.99
CA MET A 234 7.11 -13.68 12.97
C MET A 234 7.91 -14.58 13.89
N GLN A 235 9.13 -15.00 13.53
CA GLN A 235 9.96 -15.88 14.35
C GLN A 235 11.13 -15.16 15.04
N TRP A 236 10.97 -13.86 15.29
CA TRP A 236 12.04 -13.08 15.91
C TRP A 236 12.33 -13.58 17.33
N GLY A 237 13.57 -14.01 17.55
CA GLY A 237 13.97 -14.68 18.79
C GLY A 237 13.88 -16.22 18.75
N GLY A 238 13.52 -16.82 17.61
CA GLY A 238 13.56 -18.26 17.35
C GLY A 238 12.27 -19.02 17.66
N GLU A 239 11.25 -18.32 18.15
CA GLU A 239 9.91 -18.87 18.39
C GLU A 239 8.89 -18.00 17.64
N LEU A 240 7.75 -18.60 17.27
CA LEU A 240 6.67 -17.85 16.64
C LEU A 240 6.10 -16.83 17.62
N ALA A 241 5.98 -15.58 17.17
CA ALA A 241 5.37 -14.50 17.91
C ALA A 241 3.92 -14.86 18.25
N VAL A 242 3.43 -14.37 19.38
CA VAL A 242 2.07 -14.61 19.85
C VAL A 242 1.25 -13.37 19.59
N MET A 243 0.16 -13.49 18.84
CA MET A 243 -0.81 -12.41 18.65
C MET A 243 -2.07 -12.68 19.48
N GLU A 244 -2.56 -11.65 20.18
CA GLU A 244 -3.74 -11.76 21.04
C GLU A 244 -4.70 -10.60 20.77
N LYS A 245 -6.00 -10.91 20.69
CA LYS A 245 -7.06 -9.90 20.65
C LYS A 245 -7.23 -9.28 22.03
N ILE A 246 -7.25 -7.95 22.10
CA ILE A 246 -7.73 -7.23 23.29
C ILE A 246 -9.22 -6.92 23.11
N ASP A 247 -9.58 -6.29 21.99
CA ASP A 247 -10.95 -5.97 21.58
C ASP A 247 -11.04 -5.87 20.04
N ASP A 248 -12.18 -5.47 19.50
CA ASP A 248 -12.42 -5.42 18.04
C ASP A 248 -11.49 -4.45 17.31
N THR A 249 -10.90 -3.48 18.01
CA THR A 249 -10.00 -2.47 17.44
C THR A 249 -8.60 -2.51 18.01
N THR A 250 -8.28 -3.46 18.89
CA THR A 250 -6.98 -3.53 19.54
C THR A 250 -6.49 -4.97 19.63
N PHE A 251 -5.24 -5.19 19.22
CA PHE A 251 -4.56 -6.47 19.36
C PHE A 251 -3.09 -6.26 19.73
N THR A 252 -2.45 -7.30 20.23
CA THR A 252 -1.03 -7.31 20.58
C THR A 252 -0.24 -8.29 19.73
N ILE A 253 1.07 -8.07 19.65
CA ILE A 253 2.04 -9.08 19.23
C ILE A 253 3.18 -9.13 20.24
N THR A 254 3.52 -10.34 20.69
CA THR A 254 4.59 -10.62 21.64
C THR A 254 5.68 -11.45 20.97
N PHE A 255 6.91 -10.93 20.97
CA PHE A 255 8.09 -11.60 20.44
C PHE A 255 8.89 -12.29 21.54
N ALA A 256 9.58 -13.39 21.20
CA ALA A 256 10.43 -14.12 22.14
C ALA A 256 11.69 -13.35 22.58
N GLN A 257 12.06 -12.31 21.83
CA GLN A 257 13.15 -11.38 22.13
C GLN A 257 12.72 -9.95 21.80
N PRO A 258 13.32 -8.92 22.45
CA PRO A 258 13.21 -7.53 22.02
C PRO A 258 13.35 -7.36 20.50
N PHE A 259 12.36 -6.70 19.87
CA PHE A 259 12.40 -6.36 18.45
C PHE A 259 12.16 -4.86 18.23
N PRO A 260 13.15 -3.99 18.55
CA PRO A 260 13.00 -2.55 18.42
C PRO A 260 12.74 -2.06 16.99
N ALA A 261 13.21 -2.82 15.99
CA ALA A 261 13.06 -2.50 14.57
C ALA A 261 11.76 -3.05 13.94
N TRP A 262 10.81 -3.52 14.76
CA TRP A 262 9.61 -4.19 14.26
C TRP A 262 8.77 -3.27 13.37
N LEU A 263 8.57 -2.02 13.77
CA LEU A 263 7.75 -1.08 12.99
C LEU A 263 8.37 -0.77 11.62
N GLU A 264 9.70 -0.65 11.54
CA GLU A 264 10.41 -0.46 10.28
C GLU A 264 10.29 -1.68 9.37
N VAL A 265 10.16 -2.89 9.92
CA VAL A 265 9.89 -4.10 9.13
C VAL A 265 8.42 -4.11 8.68
N LEU A 266 7.49 -3.83 9.58
CA LEU A 266 6.03 -3.76 9.33
C LEU A 266 5.66 -2.73 8.25
N SER A 267 6.43 -1.64 8.14
CA SER A 267 6.20 -0.57 7.17
C SER A 267 6.76 -0.86 5.76
N THR A 268 7.31 -2.04 5.52
CA THR A 268 7.93 -2.41 4.23
C THR A 268 7.10 -3.44 3.49
N SER A 269 7.42 -3.62 2.21
CA SER A 269 6.90 -4.70 1.37
C SER A 269 7.24 -6.11 1.86
N THR A 270 7.96 -6.26 2.97
CA THR A 270 8.29 -7.55 3.60
C THR A 270 7.10 -8.15 4.35
N VAL A 271 6.27 -7.29 4.94
CA VAL A 271 5.11 -7.69 5.75
C VAL A 271 3.79 -7.39 5.04
N ALA A 272 3.79 -6.35 4.18
CA ALA A 272 2.66 -5.84 3.38
C ALA A 272 1.58 -6.87 3.06
N GLY A 273 0.32 -6.42 3.02
CA GLY A 273 -0.89 -7.25 3.01
C GLY A 273 -1.02 -8.32 1.91
N HIS A 274 -2.20 -8.90 1.79
CA HIS A 274 -2.45 -10.00 0.87
C HIS A 274 -2.19 -9.67 -0.61
N PHE A 275 -2.19 -8.39 -1.03
CA PHE A 275 -1.72 -7.97 -2.35
C PHE A 275 -0.24 -8.24 -2.59
N ASN A 276 0.59 -8.29 -1.55
CA ASN A 276 2.00 -8.62 -1.70
C ASN A 276 2.27 -10.09 -1.39
N ALA A 277 1.72 -10.61 -0.28
CA ALA A 277 2.18 -11.86 0.31
C ALA A 277 1.07 -12.90 0.55
N GLY A 278 -0.18 -12.60 0.17
CA GLY A 278 -1.33 -13.46 0.44
C GLY A 278 -1.22 -14.86 -0.18
N GLU A 279 -0.61 -14.95 -1.37
CA GLU A 279 -0.36 -16.22 -2.08
C GLU A 279 0.59 -17.18 -1.36
N THR A 280 1.33 -16.67 -0.37
CA THR A 280 2.29 -17.42 0.45
C THR A 280 1.87 -17.51 1.92
N GLY A 281 0.65 -17.07 2.25
CA GLY A 281 0.15 -17.01 3.62
C GLY A 281 0.77 -15.90 4.47
N GLY A 282 1.50 -14.98 3.85
CA GLY A 282 1.97 -13.75 4.50
C GLY A 282 0.87 -12.68 4.55
N GLY A 283 1.26 -11.42 4.69
CA GLY A 283 0.34 -10.28 4.62
C GLY A 283 -0.16 -9.76 5.97
N PHE A 284 0.13 -10.44 7.08
CA PHE A 284 -0.17 -10.01 8.45
C PHE A 284 -1.67 -9.81 8.78
N VAL A 285 -2.56 -9.87 7.79
CA VAL A 285 -4.01 -9.75 7.91
C VAL A 285 -4.68 -10.49 6.75
N ALA A 286 -5.86 -11.07 6.99
CA ALA A 286 -6.63 -11.71 5.93
C ALA A 286 -8.14 -11.62 6.23
N PRO A 287 -9.00 -11.46 5.21
CA PRO A 287 -10.45 -11.31 5.38
C PRO A 287 -11.07 -12.63 5.84
N HIS A 288 -11.23 -12.80 7.15
CA HIS A 288 -11.61 -14.08 7.74
C HIS A 288 -13.00 -14.53 7.24
N HIS A 289 -13.95 -13.60 7.17
CA HIS A 289 -15.32 -13.85 6.69
C HIS A 289 -15.38 -14.42 5.27
N TYR A 290 -14.39 -14.11 4.44
CA TYR A 290 -14.26 -14.65 3.09
C TYR A 290 -13.49 -15.97 3.08
N LEU A 291 -12.40 -16.10 3.83
CA LEU A 291 -11.48 -17.24 3.72
C LEU A 291 -11.89 -18.46 4.54
N GLU A 292 -12.68 -18.29 5.61
CA GLU A 292 -13.15 -19.39 6.47
C GLU A 292 -13.84 -20.50 5.66
N GLN A 293 -14.60 -20.16 4.63
CA GLN A 293 -15.32 -21.12 3.78
C GLN A 293 -14.39 -22.05 2.98
N PHE A 294 -13.10 -21.74 2.86
CA PHE A 294 -12.09 -22.55 2.18
C PHE A 294 -11.12 -23.24 3.14
N HIS A 295 -11.26 -23.01 4.45
CA HIS A 295 -10.30 -23.44 5.46
C HIS A 295 -10.79 -24.67 6.23
N ALA A 296 -9.94 -25.69 6.37
CA ALA A 296 -10.31 -26.98 6.95
C ALA A 296 -10.79 -26.89 8.41
N ASP A 297 -10.28 -25.96 9.21
CA ASP A 297 -10.73 -25.77 10.61
C ASP A 297 -12.20 -25.35 10.74
N PHE A 298 -12.78 -24.74 9.70
CA PHE A 298 -14.13 -24.17 9.74
C PHE A 298 -15.16 -25.03 9.02
N VAL A 299 -14.81 -25.55 7.83
CA VAL A 299 -15.72 -26.41 7.04
C VAL A 299 -15.42 -27.91 7.18
N GLY A 300 -14.28 -28.27 7.78
CA GLY A 300 -13.79 -29.64 7.84
C GLY A 300 -12.93 -30.01 6.63
N GLU A 301 -11.91 -30.84 6.85
CA GLU A 301 -10.90 -31.18 5.84
C GLU A 301 -11.49 -31.89 4.60
N GLU A 302 -12.51 -32.74 4.76
CA GLU A 302 -13.16 -33.42 3.63
C GLU A 302 -13.88 -32.42 2.72
N GLU A 303 -14.65 -31.49 3.30
CA GLU A 303 -15.37 -30.46 2.55
C GLU A 303 -14.41 -29.46 1.92
N ALA A 304 -13.39 -29.01 2.65
CA ALA A 304 -12.37 -28.10 2.13
C ALA A 304 -11.62 -28.70 0.94
N ASN A 305 -11.27 -30.00 1.00
CA ASN A 305 -10.63 -30.69 -0.12
C ASN A 305 -11.59 -30.93 -1.30
N ALA A 306 -12.88 -31.18 -1.05
CA ALA A 306 -13.87 -31.28 -2.12
C ALA A 306 -14.04 -29.95 -2.88
N LEU A 307 -14.09 -28.83 -2.17
CA LEU A 307 -14.10 -27.49 -2.77
C LEU A 307 -12.82 -27.22 -3.58
N ALA A 308 -11.67 -27.67 -3.07
CA ALA A 308 -10.41 -27.57 -3.78
C ALA A 308 -10.39 -28.37 -5.08
N GLU A 309 -10.86 -29.63 -5.05
CA GLU A 309 -10.93 -30.49 -6.23
C GLU A 309 -11.86 -29.89 -7.30
N GLU A 310 -13.02 -29.37 -6.91
CA GLU A 310 -13.95 -28.68 -7.82
C GLU A 310 -13.29 -27.45 -8.48
N ALA A 311 -12.49 -26.71 -7.71
CA ALA A 311 -11.73 -25.56 -8.19
C ALA A 311 -10.43 -25.94 -8.95
N GLY A 312 -10.11 -27.22 -9.07
CA GLY A 312 -8.93 -27.72 -9.80
C GLY A 312 -7.61 -27.71 -9.02
N PHE A 313 -7.67 -27.64 -7.70
CA PHE A 313 -6.52 -27.74 -6.80
C PHE A 313 -6.37 -29.14 -6.21
N GLU A 314 -5.14 -29.52 -5.88
CA GLU A 314 -4.84 -30.84 -5.30
C GLU A 314 -5.39 -31.00 -3.87
N ASN A 315 -5.53 -29.91 -3.14
CA ASN A 315 -5.90 -29.88 -1.74
C ASN A 315 -6.36 -28.49 -1.31
N TRP A 316 -6.97 -28.42 -0.14
CA TRP A 316 -7.55 -27.20 0.41
C TRP A 316 -6.52 -26.11 0.67
N TYR A 317 -5.29 -26.45 1.08
CA TYR A 317 -4.29 -25.43 1.44
C TYR A 317 -3.79 -24.66 0.21
N LEU A 318 -3.56 -25.35 -0.93
CA LEU A 318 -3.26 -24.67 -2.19
C LEU A 318 -4.44 -23.84 -2.71
N HIS A 319 -5.65 -24.35 -2.54
CA HIS A 319 -6.86 -23.62 -2.91
C HIS A 319 -7.01 -22.34 -2.08
N LEU A 320 -6.85 -22.42 -0.76
CA LEU A 320 -6.95 -21.26 0.13
C LEU A 320 -5.90 -20.21 -0.17
N LEU A 321 -4.64 -20.59 -0.38
CA LEU A 321 -3.58 -19.64 -0.79
C LEU A 321 -3.91 -18.97 -2.12
N SER A 322 -4.51 -19.70 -3.08
CA SER A 322 -5.00 -19.10 -4.32
C SER A 322 -6.17 -18.14 -4.08
N LYS A 323 -7.07 -18.44 -3.15
CA LYS A 323 -8.18 -17.55 -2.77
C LYS A 323 -7.69 -16.30 -2.04
N ASN A 324 -6.57 -16.39 -1.31
CA ASN A 324 -5.92 -15.27 -0.68
C ASN A 324 -4.97 -14.48 -1.62
N ASN A 325 -4.90 -14.82 -2.91
CA ASN A 325 -4.04 -14.12 -3.87
C ASN A 325 -4.81 -13.01 -4.61
N ALA A 326 -4.68 -11.76 -4.14
CA ALA A 326 -5.36 -10.61 -4.74
C ALA A 326 -4.93 -10.30 -6.19
N HIS A 327 -3.79 -10.81 -6.66
CA HIS A 327 -3.37 -10.58 -8.06
C HIS A 327 -4.25 -11.32 -9.07
N VAL A 328 -4.87 -12.42 -8.66
CA VAL A 328 -5.62 -13.31 -9.55
C VAL A 328 -7.02 -13.62 -9.05
N ASN A 329 -7.37 -13.19 -7.84
CA ASN A 329 -8.70 -13.35 -7.26
C ASN A 329 -9.40 -11.99 -7.09
N PRO A 330 -10.24 -11.56 -8.05
CA PRO A 330 -10.98 -10.30 -7.93
C PRO A 330 -12.11 -10.33 -6.89
N GLU A 331 -12.47 -11.52 -6.40
CA GLU A 331 -13.51 -11.69 -5.37
C GLU A 331 -12.96 -11.61 -3.94
N LEU A 332 -11.62 -11.58 -3.77
CA LEU A 332 -11.00 -11.40 -2.45
C LEU A 332 -11.31 -9.98 -1.94
N PRO A 333 -11.92 -9.82 -0.75
CA PRO A 333 -12.09 -8.50 -0.17
C PRO A 333 -10.73 -7.85 0.16
N VAL A 334 -10.60 -6.56 -0.15
CA VAL A 334 -9.36 -5.78 0.02
C VAL A 334 -9.60 -4.51 0.85
N LEU A 335 -8.52 -3.84 1.28
CA LEU A 335 -8.53 -2.59 2.05
C LEU A 335 -8.17 -1.36 1.22
#